data_AF-A0A1A9BYY3-F1
#
_entry.id   AF-A0A1A9BYY3-F1
#
_cell.length_a   1.000
_cell.length_b   1.000
_cell.length_c   1.000
_cell.angle_alpha   90.00
_cell.angle_beta   90.00
_cell.angle_gamma   90.00
#
_symmetry.space_group_name_H-M   'P 1'
#
loop_
_entity.id
_entity.type
_entity.pdbx_description
1 polymer ?
#
loop_
_entity_poly.entity_id
_entity_poly.type
_entity_poly.pdbx_seq_one_letter_code
_entity_poly.pdbx_strand_id
1 'polypeptide(L)'
;MADQVGSLRRAYRVADRLLGGEQLPGRTQRFAARHPLVIGLLAGFSAVLFGLLIAEDDGGAATVVGVLLFGVTAGGVFTATSYAERRRQARLKKTR
;
A
#
# COMPACT_ATOMS: atom_id res chain seq x y z
N MET A 1 -6.65 -23.14 -16.21
CA MET A 1 -6.23 -22.21 -15.13
C MET A 1 -4.94 -21.43 -15.43
N ALA A 2 -3.95 -22.01 -16.13
CA ALA A 2 -2.70 -21.31 -16.49
C ALA A 2 -2.92 -20.06 -17.39
N ASP A 3 -3.89 -20.10 -18.30
CA ASP A 3 -4.13 -19.02 -19.25
C ASP A 3 -4.71 -17.74 -18.62
N GLN A 4 -5.54 -17.88 -17.58
CA GLN A 4 -6.10 -16.74 -16.83
C GLN A 4 -5.02 -16.00 -16.04
N VAL A 5 -4.11 -16.73 -15.40
CA VAL A 5 -2.99 -16.12 -14.63
C VAL A 5 -2.04 -15.38 -15.57
N GLY A 6 -1.80 -15.92 -16.76
CA GLY A 6 -1.00 -15.27 -17.81
C GLY A 6 -1.64 -13.97 -18.33
N SER A 7 -2.96 -13.99 -18.55
CA SER A 7 -3.75 -12.83 -18.99
C SER A 7 -3.77 -11.70 -17.95
N LEU A 8 -4.10 -12.02 -16.69
CA LEU A 8 -4.13 -11.04 -15.59
C LEU A 8 -2.78 -10.39 -15.36
N ARG A 9 -1.70 -11.17 -15.44
CA ARG A 9 -0.33 -10.66 -15.29
C ARG A 9 0.07 -9.71 -16.43
N ARG A 10 -0.41 -9.94 -17.66
CA ARG A 10 -0.21 -9.01 -18.79
C ARG A 10 -1.02 -7.74 -18.59
N ALA A 11 -2.31 -7.85 -18.26
CA ALA A 11 -3.17 -6.69 -18.00
C ALA A 11 -2.58 -5.81 -16.88
N TYR A 12 -2.12 -6.42 -15.79
CA TYR A 12 -1.43 -5.72 -14.72
C TYR A 12 -0.14 -5.02 -15.20
N ARG A 13 0.70 -5.67 -15.99
CA ARG A 13 1.91 -5.04 -16.55
C ARG A 13 1.61 -3.86 -17.46
N VAL A 14 0.55 -3.96 -18.26
CA VAL A 14 0.14 -2.87 -19.15
C VAL A 14 -0.38 -1.68 -18.33
N ALA A 15 -1.22 -1.95 -17.33
CA ALA A 15 -1.69 -0.92 -16.40
C ALA A 15 -0.53 -0.28 -15.62
N ASP A 16 0.40 -1.08 -15.10
CA ASP A 16 1.60 -0.61 -14.40
C ASP A 16 2.44 0.31 -15.31
N ARG A 17 2.67 -0.08 -16.57
CA ARG A 17 3.36 0.75 -17.56
C ARG A 17 2.64 2.08 -17.83
N LEU A 18 1.32 2.05 -18.02
CA LEU A 18 0.51 3.25 -18.25
C LEU A 18 0.54 4.21 -17.06
N LEU A 19 0.61 3.69 -15.84
CA LEU A 19 0.71 4.46 -14.61
C LEU A 19 2.15 4.93 -14.29
N GLY A 20 3.07 4.86 -15.26
CA GLY A 20 4.45 5.30 -15.07
C GLY A 20 5.36 4.25 -14.45
N GLY A 21 5.01 2.97 -14.54
CA GLY A 21 5.77 1.81 -14.04
C GLY A 21 7.21 1.71 -14.57
N GLU A 22 7.53 2.36 -15.69
CA GLU A 22 8.89 2.44 -16.25
C GLU A 22 9.57 3.81 -16.04
N GLN A 23 8.89 4.79 -15.44
CA GLN A 23 9.48 6.09 -15.13
C GLN A 23 10.43 6.01 -13.93
N LEU A 24 11.41 6.93 -13.87
CA LEU A 24 12.32 7.01 -12.73
C LEU A 24 11.52 7.23 -11.44
N PRO A 25 11.80 6.47 -10.37
CA PRO A 25 11.06 6.59 -9.13
C PRO A 25 11.29 7.98 -8.54
N GLY A 26 10.19 8.66 -8.21
CA GLY A 26 10.20 9.97 -7.55
C GLY A 26 10.79 9.90 -6.14
N ARG A 27 11.08 11.07 -5.54
CA ARG A 27 11.68 11.14 -4.18
C ARG A 27 10.82 10.43 -3.13
N THR A 28 9.50 10.62 -3.19
CA THR A 28 8.52 9.99 -2.28
C THR A 28 8.43 8.49 -2.48
N GLN A 29 8.43 7.99 -3.72
CA GLN A 29 8.44 6.56 -4.02
C GLN A 29 9.72 5.87 -3.54
N ARG A 30 10.88 6.53 -3.67
CA ARG A 30 12.15 6.01 -3.12
C ARG A 30 12.13 5.96 -1.60
N PHE A 31 11.58 6.99 -0.96
CA PHE A 31 11.43 7.02 0.48
C PHE A 31 10.51 5.88 0.96
N ALA A 32 9.34 5.74 0.34
CA ALA A 32 8.39 4.68 0.68
C ALA A 32 8.99 3.28 0.51
N ALA A 33 9.70 3.05 -0.60
CA ALA A 33 10.39 1.78 -0.85
C ALA A 33 11.50 1.46 0.17
N ARG A 34 12.15 2.48 0.74
CA ARG A 34 13.21 2.30 1.75
C ARG A 34 12.64 2.03 3.14
N HIS A 35 11.47 2.58 3.46
CA HIS A 35 10.88 2.49 4.79
C HIS A 35 9.43 1.96 4.78
N PRO A 36 9.18 0.72 4.31
CA PRO A 36 7.82 0.18 4.20
C PRO A 36 7.05 0.18 5.53
N LEU A 37 7.72 -0.19 6.62
CA LEU A 37 7.11 -0.25 7.95
C LEU A 37 6.76 1.15 8.49
N VAL A 38 7.60 2.15 8.25
CA VAL A 38 7.33 3.53 8.69
C VAL A 38 6.11 4.09 7.96
N ILE A 39 6.02 3.86 6.65
CA ILE A 39 4.84 4.26 5.86
C ILE A 39 3.59 3.54 6.34
N GLY A 40 3.69 2.23 6.59
CA GLY A 40 2.59 1.44 7.14
C GLY A 40 2.09 1.94 8.48
N LEU A 41 3.00 2.20 9.43
CA LEU A 41 2.67 2.71 10.75
C LEU A 41 2.03 4.10 10.68
N LEU A 42 2.59 5.01 9.89
CA LEU A 42 2.01 6.35 9.72
C LEU A 42 0.60 6.27 9.12
N ALA A 43 0.42 5.48 8.05
CA ALA A 43 -0.88 5.32 7.41
C ALA A 43 -1.91 4.68 8.36
N GLY A 44 -1.53 3.60 9.04
CA GLY A 44 -2.40 2.91 9.98
C GLY A 44 -2.77 3.78 11.17
N PHE A 45 -1.80 4.49 11.76
CA PHE A 45 -2.06 5.43 12.84
C PHE A 45 -2.98 6.58 12.41
N SER A 46 -2.74 7.16 11.24
CA SER A 46 -3.59 8.23 10.69
C SER A 46 -5.03 7.74 10.46
N ALA A 47 -5.19 6.49 9.99
CA ALA A 47 -6.48 5.86 9.79
C ALA A 47 -7.21 5.59 11.12
N VAL A 48 -6.49 5.16 12.18
CA VAL A 48 -7.07 5.04 13.53
C VAL A 48 -7.55 6.40 14.01
N LEU A 49 -6.73 7.45 13.93
CA LEU A 49 -7.12 8.79 14.35
C LEU A 49 -8.35 9.31 13.60
N PHE A 50 -8.39 9.07 12.28
CA PHE A 50 -9.55 9.42 11.46
C PHE A 50 -10.80 8.64 11.87
N GLY A 51 -10.67 7.34 12.13
CA GLY A 51 -11.78 6.52 12.60
C GLY A 51 -12.29 6.96 13.97
N LEU A 52 -11.40 7.36 14.89
CA LEU A 52 -11.78 7.92 16.19
C LEU A 52 -12.48 9.27 16.06
N LEU A 53 -12.09 10.12 15.10
CA LEU A 53 -12.74 11.41 14.85
C LEU A 53 -14.20 11.26 14.39
N ILE A 54 -14.50 10.20 13.64
CA ILE A 54 -15.82 9.96 13.04
C ILE A 54 -16.69 9.04 13.91
N ALA A 55 -16.08 8.30 14.84
CA ALA A 55 -16.82 7.46 15.77
C ALA A 55 -17.75 8.33 16.63
N GLU A 56 -19.04 7.99 16.61
CA GLU A 56 -20.04 8.63 17.49
C GLU A 56 -19.83 8.21 18.96
N ASP A 57 -20.31 9.04 19.88
CA ASP A 57 -20.05 8.95 21.33
C ASP A 57 -20.65 7.69 21.99
N ASP A 58 -21.52 6.96 21.28
CA ASP A 58 -22.07 5.66 21.66
C ASP A 58 -21.03 4.51 21.55
N GLY A 59 -19.75 4.84 21.49
CA GLY A 59 -18.59 4.01 21.17
C GLY A 59 -18.36 2.83 22.10
N GLY A 60 -19.19 1.79 21.97
CA GLY A 60 -18.98 0.49 22.59
C GLY A 60 -17.74 -0.23 22.05
N ALA A 61 -17.37 -1.35 22.69
CA ALA A 61 -16.18 -2.13 22.33
C ALA A 61 -16.11 -2.52 20.84
N ALA A 62 -17.25 -2.73 20.18
CA ALA A 62 -17.32 -3.03 18.74
C ALA A 62 -16.80 -1.87 17.86
N THR A 63 -17.11 -0.61 18.22
CA THR A 63 -16.66 0.58 17.50
C THR A 63 -15.14 0.73 17.59
N VAL A 64 -14.58 0.52 18.80
CA VAL A 64 -13.12 0.55 19.02
C VAL A 64 -12.41 -0.54 18.20
N VAL A 65 -12.92 -1.76 18.22
CA VAL A 65 -12.37 -2.87 17.42
C VAL A 65 -12.43 -2.55 15.92
N GLY A 66 -13.54 -1.98 15.45
CA GLY A 66 -13.70 -1.56 14.05
C GLY A 66 -12.65 -0.53 13.62
N VAL A 67 -12.42 0.51 14.44
CA VAL A 67 -11.41 1.54 14.15
C VAL A 67 -9.98 0.96 14.13
N LEU A 68 -9.66 0.06 15.07
CA LEU A 68 -8.36 -0.60 15.10
C LEU A 68 -8.15 -1.50 13.87
N LEU A 69 -9.17 -2.27 13.47
CA LEU A 69 -9.12 -3.10 12.26
C LEU A 69 -8.95 -2.24 11.00
N PHE A 70 -9.64 -1.11 10.92
CA PHE A 70 -9.47 -0.15 9.82
C PHE A 70 -8.02 0.35 9.75
N GLY A 71 -7.45 0.75 10.88
CA GLY A 71 -6.05 1.16 11.00
C GLY A 71 -5.04 0.08 10.57
N VAL A 72 -5.19 -1.14 11.09
CA VAL A 72 -4.33 -2.28 10.73
C VAL A 72 -4.43 -2.59 9.24
N THR A 73 -5.64 -2.58 8.68
CA THR A 73 -5.88 -2.85 7.26
C THR A 73 -5.21 -1.78 6.39
N ALA A 74 -5.42 -0.50 6.70
CA ALA A 74 -4.80 0.61 5.99
C ALA A 74 -3.26 0.52 6.06
N GLY A 75 -2.70 0.37 7.26
CA GLY A 75 -1.25 0.23 7.45
C GLY A 75 -0.67 -0.97 6.71
N GLY A 76 -1.38 -2.10 6.70
CA GLY A 76 -1.01 -3.31 5.97
C GLY A 76 -0.95 -3.08 4.45
N VAL A 77 -1.98 -2.44 3.88
CA VAL A 77 -2.02 -2.10 2.45
C VAL A 77 -0.85 -1.19 2.07
N PHE A 78 -0.60 -0.13 2.83
CA PHE A 78 0.49 0.80 2.56
C PHE A 78 1.89 0.17 2.72
N THR A 79 2.04 -0.72 3.70
CA THR A 79 3.26 -1.54 3.86
C THR A 79 3.48 -2.43 2.65
N ALA A 80 2.45 -3.18 2.24
CA ALA A 80 2.51 -4.09 1.11
C ALA A 80 2.85 -3.36 -0.20
N THR A 81 2.20 -2.22 -0.45
CA THR A 81 2.48 -1.37 -1.62
C THR A 81 3.91 -0.84 -1.61
N SER A 82 4.42 -0.43 -0.46
CA SER A 82 5.82 0.03 -0.32
C SER A 82 6.82 -1.10 -0.58
N TYR A 83 6.54 -2.33 -0.15
CA TYR A 83 7.33 -3.50 -0.51
C TYR A 83 7.25 -3.84 -2.00
N ALA A 84 6.07 -3.73 -2.62
CA ALA A 84 5.91 -3.92 -4.06
C ALA A 84 6.74 -2.90 -4.84
N GLU A 85 6.72 -1.64 -4.43
CA GLU A 85 7.53 -0.56 -5.02
C GLU A 85 9.03 -0.81 -4.82
N ARG A 86 9.45 -1.31 -3.65
CA ARG A 86 10.85 -1.74 -3.43
C ARG A 86 11.28 -2.83 -4.40
N ARG A 87 10.42 -3.82 -4.64
CA ARG A 87 10.69 -4.89 -5.63
C ARG A 87 10.72 -4.34 -7.05
N ARG A 88 9.85 -3.40 -7.40
CA ARG A 88 9.86 -2.71 -8.70
C ARG A 88 11.17 -1.96 -8.92
N GLN A 89 11.61 -1.17 -7.94
CA GLN A 89 12.88 -0.44 -8.01
C GLN A 89 14.10 -1.38 -8.09
N ALA A 90 14.08 -2.52 -7.40
CA ALA A 90 15.14 -3.52 -7.50
C ALA A 90 15.22 -4.14 -8.92
N ARG A 91 14.07 -4.35 -9.58
CA ARG A 91 14.04 -4.82 -10.98
C ARG A 91 14.61 -3.79 -11.95
N LEU A 92 14.21 -2.52 -11.82
CA LEU A 92 14.72 -1.44 -12.68
C LEU A 92 16.23 -1.25 -12.57
N LYS A 93 16.80 -1.43 -11.36
CA LYS A 93 18.26 -1.41 -11.16
C LYS A 93 19.00 -2.58 -11.81
N LYS A 94 18.34 -3.71 -12.05
CA LYS A 94 18.96 -4.88 -12.68
C LYS A 94 18.98 -4.79 -14.21
N THR A 95 18.06 -4.02 -14.79
CA THR A 95 17.95 -3.84 -16.25
C THR A 95 18.82 -2.68 -16.77
N ARG A 96 19.41 -1.88 -15.89
CA ARG A 96 20.23 -0.71 -16.22
C ARG A 96 21.68 -0.98 -15.87
#